data_AF-A0A8S0G1T5-F1
#
_entry.id   AF-A0A8S0G1T5-F1
#
_cell.length_a   1.000
_cell.length_b   1.000
_cell.length_c   1.000
_cell.angle_alpha   90.00
_cell.angle_beta   90.00
_cell.angle_gamma   90.00
#
_symmetry.space_group_name_H-M   'P 1'
#
loop_
_entity.id
_entity.type
_entity.pdbx_description
1 polymer ?
#
loop_
_entity_poly.entity_id
_entity_poly.type
_entity_poly.pdbx_seq_one_letter_code
_entity_poly.pdbx_strand_id
1 'polypeptide(L)'
;MNNRVHQGHLARKRFGQNFLNDQFVIDSIVSAINPQKGQAMVEIGPGLAALTEPVGERLDQLTVIELDRRSGGTSANASILRPETDDLSAGCDDL
;
A
#
# COMPACT_ATOMS: atom_id res chain seq x y z
N MET A 1 3.70 29.09 -10.53
CA MET A 1 3.72 27.84 -11.34
C MET A 1 2.80 26.82 -10.69
N ASN A 2 1.86 26.24 -11.44
CA ASN A 2 0.90 25.26 -10.91
C ASN A 2 1.58 23.89 -10.76
N ASN A 3 2.17 23.62 -9.60
CA ASN A 3 2.84 22.35 -9.29
C ASN A 3 1.79 21.24 -9.08
N ARG A 4 1.18 20.79 -10.19
CA ARG A 4 0.18 19.70 -10.21
C ARG A 4 0.81 18.33 -10.48
N VAL A 5 2.13 18.31 -10.69
CA VAL A 5 2.89 17.11 -11.02
C VAL A 5 3.72 16.73 -9.81
N HIS A 6 3.42 15.58 -9.21
CA HIS A 6 4.24 14.99 -8.16
C HIS A 6 4.72 13.63 -8.64
N GLN A 7 6.04 13.43 -8.71
CA GLN A 7 6.68 12.21 -9.23
C GLN A 7 6.17 11.78 -10.63
N GLY A 8 5.86 12.73 -11.51
CA GLY A 8 5.34 12.44 -12.85
C GLY A 8 3.82 12.26 -12.95
N HIS A 9 3.10 12.26 -11.82
CA HIS A 9 1.65 12.10 -11.78
C HIS A 9 0.94 13.44 -11.64
N LEU A 10 -0.05 13.67 -12.51
CA LEU A 10 -0.89 14.85 -12.50
C LEU A 10 -2.08 14.67 -11.54
N ALA A 11 -2.03 15.31 -10.38
CA ALA A 11 -3.15 15.33 -9.45
C ALA A 11 -4.36 16.03 -10.07
N ARG A 12 -5.47 15.32 -10.22
CA ARG A 12 -6.71 15.88 -10.78
C ARG A 12 -7.58 16.41 -9.65
N LYS A 13 -7.38 17.69 -9.28
CA LYS A 13 -8.11 18.35 -8.16
C LYS A 13 -9.64 18.19 -8.20
N ARG A 14 -10.25 18.08 -9.39
CA ARG A 14 -11.70 17.84 -9.55
C ARG A 14 -12.19 16.49 -9.01
N PHE A 15 -11.27 15.54 -8.83
CA PHE A 15 -11.53 14.23 -8.23
C PHE A 15 -11.05 14.16 -6.77
N GLY A 16 -10.66 15.28 -6.18
CA GLY A 16 -10.20 15.31 -4.77
C GLY A 16 -8.89 14.56 -4.51
N GLN A 17 -8.13 14.21 -5.54
CA GLN A 17 -6.86 13.50 -5.39
C GLN A 17 -5.81 14.37 -4.67
N ASN A 18 -5.34 13.87 -3.52
CA ASN A 18 -4.18 14.39 -2.80
C ASN A 18 -3.22 13.22 -2.54
N PHE A 19 -1.97 13.35 -2.95
CA PHE A 19 -0.98 12.30 -2.75
C PHE A 19 -0.26 12.49 -1.41
N LEU A 20 -0.13 11.39 -0.66
CA LEU A 20 0.72 11.34 0.52
C LEU A 20 2.19 11.32 0.08
N ASN A 21 3.03 12.10 0.76
CA ASN A 21 4.47 12.16 0.50
C ASN A 21 5.31 12.30 1.77
N ASP A 22 4.68 12.44 2.93
CA ASP A 22 5.34 12.52 4.22
C ASP A 22 5.40 11.12 4.85
N GLN A 23 6.61 10.61 5.03
CA GLN A 23 6.85 9.27 5.57
C GLN A 23 6.33 9.13 7.01
N PHE A 24 6.44 10.17 7.84
CA PHE A 24 5.98 10.11 9.22
C PHE A 24 4.45 9.96 9.29
N VAL A 25 3.74 10.65 8.39
CA VAL A 25 2.27 10.52 8.27
C VAL A 25 1.91 9.12 7.77
N ILE A 26 2.62 8.60 6.76
CA ILE A 26 2.43 7.25 6.24
C ILE A 26 2.60 6.20 7.35
N ASP A 27 3.72 6.25 8.09
CA ASP A 27 4.01 5.31 9.17
C ASP A 27 2.98 5.39 10.31
N SER A 28 2.51 6.60 10.62
CA SER A 28 1.46 6.83 11.61
C SER A 28 0.12 6.22 11.19
N ILE A 29 -0.25 6.36 9.91
CA ILE A 29 -1.47 5.74 9.35
C ILE A 29 -1.36 4.21 9.41
N VAL A 30 -0.25 3.64 8.95
CA VAL A 30 -0.03 2.18 8.95
C VAL A 30 -0.08 1.62 10.37
N SER A 31 0.52 2.34 11.33
CA SER A 31 0.49 1.96 12.75
C SER A 31 -0.92 2.02 13.33
N ALA A 32 -1.71 3.02 12.96
CA ALA A 32 -3.11 3.16 13.40
C ALA A 32 -4.03 2.08 12.82
N ILE A 33 -3.81 1.68 11.55
CA ILE A 33 -4.53 0.58 10.91
C ILE A 33 -4.16 -0.77 11.57
N ASN A 34 -2.89 -0.92 11.96
CA ASN A 34 -2.32 -2.13 12.56
C ASN A 34 -2.69 -3.43 11.79
N PRO A 35 -2.35 -3.54 10.49
CA PRO A 35 -2.78 -4.66 9.67
C PRO A 35 -2.21 -5.99 10.18
N GLN A 36 -3.07 -7.01 10.25
CA GLN A 36 -2.73 -8.36 10.72
C GLN A 36 -2.95 -9.40 9.62
N LYS A 37 -2.11 -10.42 9.60
CA LYS A 37 -2.27 -11.60 8.75
C LYS A 37 -3.67 -12.22 8.91
N GLY A 38 -4.20 -12.81 7.84
CA GLY A 38 -5.55 -13.35 7.77
C GLY A 38 -6.69 -12.33 7.69
N GLN A 39 -6.42 -11.03 7.79
CA GLN A 39 -7.46 -10.01 7.58
C GLN A 39 -7.73 -9.76 6.10
N ALA A 40 -9.00 -9.73 5.72
CA ALA A 40 -9.42 -9.26 4.40
C ALA A 40 -9.40 -7.72 4.38
N MET A 41 -8.46 -7.14 3.64
CA MET A 41 -8.30 -5.68 3.53
C MET A 41 -8.45 -5.20 2.09
N VAL A 42 -9.05 -4.02 1.94
CA VAL A 42 -9.22 -3.33 0.66
C VAL A 42 -8.63 -1.93 0.76
N GLU A 43 -7.73 -1.58 -0.17
CA GLU A 43 -7.28 -0.22 -0.41
C GLU A 43 -8.07 0.38 -1.57
N ILE A 44 -8.64 1.57 -1.34
CA ILE A 44 -9.36 2.34 -2.36
C ILE A 44 -8.51 3.53 -2.77
N GLY A 45 -8.21 3.65 -4.06
CA GLY A 45 -7.44 4.75 -4.61
C GLY A 45 -5.96 4.69 -4.23
N PRO A 46 -5.22 3.62 -4.56
CA PRO A 46 -3.80 3.48 -4.23
C PRO A 46 -2.94 4.66 -4.72
N GLY A 47 -3.34 5.31 -5.82
CA GLY A 47 -2.62 6.45 -6.39
C GLY A 47 -1.15 6.13 -6.69
N LEU A 48 -0.23 6.64 -5.86
CA LEU A 48 1.22 6.41 -5.95
C LEU A 48 1.69 5.20 -5.13
N ALA A 49 0.77 4.39 -4.60
CA ALA A 49 1.05 3.23 -3.78
C ALA A 49 1.75 3.55 -2.44
N ALA A 50 1.59 4.78 -1.92
CA ALA A 50 2.25 5.24 -0.70
C ALA A 50 1.87 4.42 0.56
N LEU A 51 0.66 3.85 0.58
CA LEU A 51 0.21 2.95 1.65
C LEU A 51 0.22 1.48 1.22
N THR A 52 0.10 1.20 -0.07
CA THR A 52 0.01 -0.16 -0.62
C THR A 52 1.17 -1.05 -0.18
N GLU A 53 2.40 -0.57 -0.30
CA GLU A 53 3.59 -1.34 0.08
C GLU A 53 3.68 -1.57 1.60
N PRO A 54 3.69 -0.54 2.48
CA PRO A 54 3.86 -0.76 3.92
C PRO A 54 2.68 -1.50 4.58
N VAL A 55 1.47 -1.42 4.02
CA VAL A 55 0.33 -2.24 4.46
C VAL A 55 0.45 -3.66 3.93
N GLY A 56 0.78 -3.83 2.64
CA GLY A 56 0.94 -5.13 1.99
C GLY A 56 2.04 -5.99 2.62
N GLU A 57 3.10 -5.38 3.14
CA GLU A 57 4.17 -6.08 3.86
C GLU A 57 3.71 -6.81 5.14
N ARG A 58 2.56 -6.43 5.71
CA ARG A 58 2.03 -7.00 6.97
C ARG A 58 0.85 -7.95 6.75
N LEU A 59 0.33 -8.03 5.53
CA LEU A 59 -0.82 -8.85 5.15
C LEU A 59 -0.39 -10.03 4.26
N ASP A 60 -1.25 -11.04 4.17
CA ASP A 60 -1.07 -12.15 3.23
C ASP A 60 -1.63 -11.80 1.84
N GLN A 61 -2.64 -10.92 1.81
CA GLN A 61 -3.27 -10.41 0.60
C GLN A 61 -3.86 -9.02 0.88
N LEU A 62 -3.67 -8.09 -0.03
CA LEU A 62 -4.31 -6.77 -0.02
C LEU A 62 -5.07 -6.59 -1.35
N THR A 63 -6.37 -6.33 -1.28
CA THR A 63 -7.14 -6.02 -2.50
C THR A 63 -7.06 -4.52 -2.79
N VAL A 64 -6.85 -4.13 -4.04
CA VAL A 64 -6.70 -2.72 -4.41
C VAL A 64 -7.71 -2.36 -5.49
N ILE A 65 -8.43 -1.25 -5.31
CA ILE A 65 -9.43 -0.76 -6.25
C ILE A 65 -9.09 0.68 -6.67
N GLU A 66 -8.94 0.89 -7.97
CA GLU A 66 -8.70 2.22 -8.57
C GLU A 66 -9.81 2.56 -9.57
N LEU A 67 -10.36 3.77 -9.49
CA LEU A 67 -11.43 4.23 -10.37
C LEU A 67 -10.91 4.98 -11.61
N ASP A 68 -9.67 5.52 -11.61
CA ASP A 68 -9.10 6.27 -12.75
C ASP A 68 -7.91 5.52 -13.41
N ARG A 69 -8.15 4.98 -14.60
CA ARG A 69 -7.22 4.14 -15.40
C ARG A 69 -5.97 4.87 -15.94
N ARG A 70 -5.85 6.19 -15.75
CA ARG A 70 -4.68 6.99 -16.20
C ARG A 70 -3.65 7.30 -15.12
N SER A 71 -3.89 6.91 -13.87
CA SER A 71 -2.91 7.02 -12.79
C SER A 71 -1.88 5.91 -12.98
N GLY A 72 -0.63 6.23 -13.33
CA GLY A 72 0.43 5.26 -13.64
C GLY A 72 0.93 4.39 -12.47
N GLY A 73 0.12 4.15 -11.45
CA GLY A 73 0.35 3.10 -10.46
C GLY A 73 -0.17 1.77 -11.00
N THR A 74 0.55 0.68 -10.75
CA THR A 74 0.19 -0.68 -11.17
C THR A 74 -1.26 -1.00 -10.81
N SER A 75 -2.16 -0.89 -11.79
CA SER A 75 -3.53 -1.39 -11.72
C SER A 75 -3.49 -2.88 -11.98
N ALA A 76 -3.46 -3.67 -10.92
CA ALA A 76 -3.82 -5.07 -10.99
C ALA A 76 -4.89 -5.35 -9.93
N ASN A 77 -5.77 -6.32 -10.21
CA ASN A 77 -6.22 -7.23 -9.15
C ASN A 77 -4.95 -7.92 -8.61
N ALA A 78 -4.13 -7.18 -7.88
CA ALA A 78 -2.97 -7.70 -7.22
C ALA A 78 -3.49 -8.28 -5.91
N SER A 79 -3.89 -9.54 -5.93
CA SER A 79 -3.54 -10.36 -4.78
C SER A 79 -2.02 -10.26 -4.69
N ILE A 80 -1.49 -9.40 -3.81
CA ILE A 80 -0.09 -9.54 -3.40
C ILE A 80 -0.08 -10.84 -2.61
N LEU A 81 -0.03 -11.98 -3.32
CA LEU A 81 0.16 -13.29 -2.73
C LEU A 81 1.62 -13.30 -2.29
N ARG A 82 1.85 -13.21 -0.99
CA ARG A 82 3.16 -13.55 -0.46
C ARG A 82 3.32 -15.06 -0.63
N PRO A 83 4.41 -15.56 -1.24
CA PRO A 83 4.73 -16.97 -1.07
C PRO A 83 4.84 -17.22 0.43
N GLU A 84 4.28 -18.34 0.91
CA GLU A 84 4.46 -18.78 2.28
C GLU A 84 5.96 -18.73 2.57
N THR A 85 6.38 -17.81 3.44
CA THR A 85 7.72 -17.91 4.00
C THR A 85 7.65 -19.14 4.88
N ASP A 86 8.17 -20.25 4.36
CA ASP A 86 8.41 -21.46 5.14
C ASP A 86 8.97 -21.04 6.49
N ASP A 87 8.31 -21.55 7.52
CA ASP A 87 8.69 -21.52 8.92
C ASP A 87 10.17 -21.93 9.05
N LEU A 88 11.07 -20.95 8.97
CA LEU A 88 12.43 -21.08 9.47
C LEU A 88 12.31 -21.06 10.99
N SER A 89 11.95 -22.25 11.49
CA SER A 89 12.08 -22.74 12.85
C SER A 89 13.03 -21.86 13.66
N ALA A 90 12.46 -21.09 14.58
CA ALA A 90 13.18 -20.59 15.74
C ALA A 90 13.51 -21.79 16.65
N GLY A 91 14.40 -22.67 16.18
CA GLY A 91 15.13 -23.63 16.98
C GLY A 91 16.34 -22.91 17.56
N CYS A 92 16.14 -22.22 18.67
CA CYS A 92 17.22 -21.96 19.62
C CYS A 92 16.97 -22.89 20.81
N ASP A 93 17.26 -24.17 20.59
CA ASP A 93 17.74 -25.05 21.64
C ASP A 93 19.25 -24.75 21.76
N ASP A 94 19.61 -23.80 22.62
CA ASP A 94 20.98 -23.70 23.15
C ASP A 94 20.91 -24.04 24.64
N LEU A 95 21.32 -25.28 24.91
CA LEU A 95 21.75 -25.80 26.22
C LEU A 95 22.98 -25.05 26.73
#